data_AF-A0A662EKM2-F1
#
_entry.id   AF-A0A662EKM2-F1
#
_cell.length_a   1.000
_cell.length_b   1.000
_cell.length_c   1.000
_cell.angle_alpha   90.00
_cell.angle_beta   90.00
_cell.angle_gamma   90.00
#
_symmetry.space_group_name_H-M   'P 1'
#
loop_
_entity.id
_entity.type
_entity.pdbx_description
1 polymer ?
#
loop_
_entity_poly.entity_id
_entity_poly.type
_entity_poly.pdbx_seq_one_letter_code
_entity_poly.pdbx_strand_id
1 'polypeptide(L)'
;MILPLLPLSHAFLGFLSIAWGRSARATLICAFLFDAAAIGLYYAGSRWFGPVFVGGWKGPVGIALAFDPVSLAFLILGVLLELAVAVYVWREQRRPYFFMLLHALFAAAYALILAQDLFNIYVILELLTLTSFLLVAYDRRARQVWASLKYLLLASLGMSLFLLGAAIAYGYTGSFNLAEIRTGIAGSPDGPWIAACAALLVAGVAVKAGIFSFSLWLPAAHSTASTAISALLSGFVINMGVVVLIRLDSVFRLDLPLLVLGAVTGIAGAAYAIASLDVNRLLAFSTLSQIGYLLVGLSLSGGAALTGVLAYAIAHGSVKGLLFLAAGESSRAVGSTLIRDLIGGRRRIPTGVRFGLLVGILGIIGIPPLAVY
;
A
#
# COMPACT_ATOMS: atom_id res chain seq x y z
N MET A 1 -23.42 -4.85 7.07
CA MET A 1 -22.98 -5.93 6.14
C MET A 1 -22.32 -5.41 4.85
N ILE A 2 -22.01 -4.11 4.71
CA ILE A 2 -21.43 -3.57 3.45
C ILE A 2 -19.92 -3.81 3.35
N LEU A 3 -19.20 -3.95 4.46
CA LEU A 3 -17.73 -4.06 4.48
C LEU A 3 -17.15 -5.19 3.60
N PRO A 4 -17.66 -6.44 3.65
CA PRO A 4 -17.15 -7.49 2.79
C PRO A 4 -17.47 -7.28 1.31
N LEU A 5 -18.44 -6.39 0.99
CA LEU A 5 -18.82 -6.13 -0.40
C LEU A 5 -17.77 -5.33 -1.16
N LEU A 6 -16.93 -4.54 -0.48
CA LEU A 6 -15.83 -3.79 -1.12
C LEU A 6 -14.85 -4.74 -1.84
N PRO A 7 -14.16 -5.69 -1.16
CA PRO A 7 -13.25 -6.59 -1.87
C PRO A 7 -13.98 -7.52 -2.85
N LEU A 8 -15.22 -7.92 -2.54
CA LEU A 8 -16.01 -8.80 -3.42
C LEU A 8 -16.49 -8.10 -4.70
N SER A 9 -16.81 -6.81 -4.65
CA SER A 9 -17.20 -6.03 -5.83
C SER A 9 -16.06 -5.98 -6.84
N HIS A 10 -14.83 -5.75 -6.39
CA HIS A 10 -13.64 -5.81 -7.25
C HIS A 10 -13.43 -7.21 -7.81
N ALA A 11 -13.56 -8.28 -7.01
CA ALA A 11 -13.42 -9.64 -7.54
C ALA A 11 -14.44 -9.91 -8.68
N PHE A 12 -15.69 -9.51 -8.48
CA PHE A 12 -16.76 -9.61 -9.48
C PHE A 12 -16.49 -8.76 -10.73
N LEU A 13 -16.14 -7.49 -10.56
CA LEU A 13 -15.83 -6.57 -11.67
C LEU A 13 -14.55 -6.99 -12.43
N GLY A 14 -13.58 -7.58 -11.72
CA GLY A 14 -12.40 -8.18 -12.31
C GLY A 14 -12.74 -9.34 -13.23
N PHE A 15 -13.65 -10.23 -12.81
CA PHE A 15 -14.16 -11.30 -13.69
C PHE A 15 -14.94 -10.74 -14.89
N LEU A 16 -15.82 -9.77 -14.66
CA LEU A 16 -16.57 -9.09 -15.73
C LEU A 16 -15.65 -8.39 -16.73
N SER A 17 -14.51 -7.89 -16.30
CA SER A 17 -13.54 -7.24 -17.20
C SER A 17 -13.06 -8.19 -18.31
N ILE A 18 -12.92 -9.49 -18.04
CA ILE A 18 -12.61 -10.51 -19.05
C ILE A 18 -13.78 -10.67 -20.03
N ALA A 19 -15.00 -10.79 -19.51
CA ALA A 19 -16.21 -11.00 -20.31
C ALA A 19 -16.52 -9.80 -21.23
N TRP A 20 -16.27 -8.57 -20.77
CA TRP A 20 -16.61 -7.33 -21.49
C TRP A 20 -15.57 -6.86 -22.51
N GLY A 21 -14.42 -7.53 -22.61
CA GLY A 21 -13.45 -7.28 -23.69
C GLY A 21 -13.03 -5.81 -23.81
N ARG A 22 -13.47 -5.12 -24.88
CA ARG A 22 -13.12 -3.71 -25.15
C ARG A 22 -13.71 -2.72 -24.13
N SER A 23 -14.78 -3.10 -23.43
CA SER A 23 -15.42 -2.26 -22.41
C SER A 23 -14.87 -2.52 -21.01
N ALA A 24 -13.83 -3.35 -20.86
CA ALA A 24 -13.20 -3.67 -19.57
C ALA A 24 -12.80 -2.42 -18.77
N ARG A 25 -12.41 -1.32 -19.42
CA ARG A 25 -12.07 -0.06 -18.72
C ARG A 25 -13.24 0.56 -17.94
N ALA A 26 -14.48 0.31 -18.36
CA ALA A 26 -15.66 0.84 -17.68
C ALA A 26 -15.86 0.21 -16.29
N THR A 27 -15.33 -1.00 -16.06
CA THR A 27 -15.44 -1.67 -14.76
C THR A 27 -14.71 -0.90 -13.65
N LEU A 28 -13.64 -0.15 -13.98
CA LEU A 28 -12.94 0.70 -13.02
C LEU A 28 -13.79 1.90 -12.58
N ILE A 29 -14.56 2.50 -13.49
CA ILE A 29 -15.47 3.60 -13.13
C ILE A 29 -16.64 3.07 -12.30
N CYS A 30 -17.16 1.89 -12.64
CA CYS A 30 -18.19 1.24 -11.84
C CYS A 30 -17.70 0.89 -10.42
N ALA A 31 -16.47 0.38 -10.29
CA ALA A 31 -15.85 0.10 -8.98
C ALA A 31 -15.70 1.39 -8.17
N PHE A 32 -15.06 2.42 -8.75
CA PHE A 32 -14.92 3.73 -8.10
C PHE A 32 -16.25 4.29 -7.57
N LEU A 33 -17.31 4.28 -8.39
CA LEU A 33 -18.62 4.79 -7.99
C LEU A 33 -19.24 3.93 -6.87
N PHE A 34 -19.10 2.61 -6.96
CA PHE A 34 -19.57 1.70 -5.93
C PHE A 34 -18.82 1.92 -4.61
N ASP A 35 -17.49 2.01 -4.63
CA ASP A 35 -16.66 2.17 -3.44
C ASP A 35 -16.89 3.52 -2.78
N ALA A 36 -16.93 4.60 -3.56
CA ALA A 36 -17.26 5.93 -3.06
C ALA A 36 -18.64 5.96 -2.39
N ALA A 37 -19.65 5.33 -3.00
CA ALA A 37 -20.98 5.22 -2.43
C ALA A 37 -21.00 4.35 -1.16
N ALA A 38 -20.36 3.19 -1.19
CA ALA A 38 -20.32 2.25 -0.07
C ALA A 38 -19.60 2.85 1.15
N ILE A 39 -18.45 3.51 0.94
CA ILE A 39 -17.70 4.20 1.99
C ILE A 39 -18.49 5.40 2.52
N GLY A 40 -19.10 6.19 1.63
CA GLY A 40 -19.93 7.35 2.01
C GLY A 40 -21.17 6.95 2.83
N LEU A 41 -21.89 5.90 2.40
CA LEU A 41 -23.02 5.34 3.13
C LEU A 41 -22.60 4.76 4.48
N TYR A 42 -21.44 4.09 4.54
CA TYR A 42 -20.91 3.60 5.81
C TYR A 42 -20.61 4.76 6.76
N TYR A 43 -19.89 5.78 6.30
CA TYR A 43 -19.55 6.95 7.09
C TYR A 43 -20.80 7.70 7.59
N ALA A 44 -21.83 7.86 6.75
CA ALA A 44 -23.07 8.53 7.12
C ALA A 44 -23.97 7.68 8.04
N GLY A 45 -23.99 6.35 7.87
CA GLY A 45 -24.90 5.45 8.57
C GLY A 45 -24.35 4.87 9.88
N SER A 46 -23.03 4.80 10.05
CA SER A 46 -22.44 4.11 11.20
C SER A 46 -22.07 5.07 12.34
N ARG A 47 -22.64 4.81 13.53
CA ARG A 47 -22.01 5.15 14.84
C ARG A 47 -21.15 3.98 15.38
N TRP A 48 -21.07 2.86 14.64
CA TRP A 48 -20.48 1.60 15.10
C TRP A 48 -19.26 1.21 14.26
N PHE A 49 -18.09 1.18 14.90
CA PHE A 49 -16.80 0.72 14.36
C PHE A 49 -16.42 -0.69 14.84
N GLY A 50 -17.42 -1.51 15.20
CA GLY A 50 -17.18 -2.84 15.78
C GLY A 50 -16.77 -3.89 14.74
N PRO A 51 -16.10 -4.98 15.17
CA PRO A 51 -15.73 -6.07 14.27
C PRO A 51 -16.97 -6.81 13.76
N VAL A 52 -16.94 -7.14 12.47
CA VAL A 52 -17.88 -8.00 11.76
C VAL A 52 -17.22 -9.35 11.56
N PHE A 53 -17.85 -10.40 12.07
CA PHE A 53 -17.37 -11.78 11.91
C PHE A 53 -17.98 -12.42 10.66
N VAL A 54 -17.12 -12.87 9.75
CA VAL A 54 -17.55 -13.53 8.51
C VAL A 54 -18.25 -14.84 8.86
N GLY A 55 -19.44 -15.05 8.27
CA GLY A 55 -20.25 -16.25 8.51
C GLY A 55 -20.87 -16.36 9.91
N GLY A 56 -20.73 -15.34 10.77
CA GLY A 56 -21.28 -15.34 12.12
C GLY A 56 -20.47 -16.13 13.15
N TRP A 57 -19.33 -16.71 12.75
CA TRP A 57 -18.43 -17.43 13.65
C TRP A 57 -17.69 -16.45 14.57
N LYS A 58 -18.06 -16.43 15.85
CA LYS A 58 -17.40 -15.59 16.88
C LYS A 58 -16.23 -16.34 17.54
N GLY A 59 -15.33 -15.59 18.16
CA GLY A 59 -14.19 -16.13 18.91
C GLY A 59 -12.98 -16.48 18.02
N PRO A 60 -12.06 -17.35 18.49
CA PRO A 60 -10.72 -17.54 17.90
C PRO A 60 -10.71 -18.11 16.49
N VAL A 61 -11.82 -18.71 16.06
CA VAL A 61 -11.96 -19.39 14.76
C VAL A 61 -12.60 -18.48 13.70
N GLY A 62 -13.13 -17.32 14.10
CA GLY A 62 -13.84 -16.39 13.22
C GLY A 62 -12.90 -15.42 12.51
N ILE A 63 -13.13 -15.20 11.21
CA ILE A 63 -12.47 -14.12 10.47
C ILE A 63 -13.15 -12.80 10.86
N ALA A 64 -12.40 -11.92 11.52
CA ALA A 64 -12.88 -10.62 11.95
C ALA A 64 -12.46 -9.54 10.95
N LEU A 65 -13.44 -8.76 10.50
CA LEU A 65 -13.24 -7.57 9.69
C LEU A 65 -13.70 -6.35 10.47
N ALA A 66 -12.89 -5.31 10.60
CA ALA A 66 -13.33 -4.07 11.22
C ALA A 66 -13.19 -2.90 10.26
N PHE A 67 -14.11 -1.97 10.38
CA PHE A 67 -13.98 -0.64 9.80
C PHE A 67 -13.81 0.31 10.96
N ASP A 68 -12.70 1.03 10.96
CA ASP A 68 -12.27 1.97 11.98
C ASP A 68 -11.57 3.17 11.30
N PRO A 69 -11.06 4.17 12.04
CA PRO A 69 -10.43 5.34 11.43
C PRO A 69 -9.24 5.01 10.53
N VAL A 70 -8.48 3.95 10.84
CA VAL A 70 -7.38 3.47 9.99
C VAL A 70 -7.96 2.95 8.68
N SER A 71 -9.00 2.10 8.76
CA SER A 71 -9.65 1.58 7.55
C SER A 71 -10.23 2.67 6.68
N LEU A 72 -10.93 3.64 7.27
CA LEU A 72 -11.50 4.78 6.53
C LEU A 72 -10.41 5.57 5.80
N ALA A 73 -9.31 5.91 6.47
CA ALA A 73 -8.22 6.68 5.88
C ALA A 73 -7.63 6.00 4.63
N PHE A 74 -7.31 4.71 4.72
CA PHE A 74 -6.70 3.99 3.60
C PHE A 74 -7.70 3.61 2.50
N LEU A 75 -8.99 3.43 2.83
CA LEU A 75 -10.03 3.25 1.82
C LEU A 75 -10.25 4.53 1.00
N ILE A 76 -10.25 5.71 1.64
CA ILE A 76 -10.31 7.00 0.93
C ILE A 76 -9.11 7.14 -0.01
N LEU A 77 -7.91 6.84 0.46
CA LEU A 77 -6.71 6.85 -0.38
C LEU A 77 -6.84 5.89 -1.58
N GLY A 78 -7.39 4.70 -1.36
CA GLY A 78 -7.68 3.71 -2.39
C GLY A 78 -8.59 4.26 -3.49
N VAL A 79 -9.73 4.83 -3.11
CA VAL A 79 -10.70 5.45 -4.02
C VAL A 79 -10.08 6.59 -4.84
N LEU A 80 -9.27 7.44 -4.21
CA LEU A 80 -8.60 8.54 -4.89
C LEU A 80 -7.62 8.04 -5.96
N LEU A 81 -6.81 7.03 -5.62
CA LEU A 81 -5.83 6.46 -6.54
C LEU A 81 -6.47 5.59 -7.61
N GLU A 82 -7.57 4.91 -7.30
CA GLU A 82 -8.37 4.19 -8.28
C GLU A 82 -8.91 5.13 -9.35
N LEU A 83 -9.53 6.25 -8.97
CA LEU A 83 -10.00 7.24 -9.92
C LEU A 83 -8.86 7.79 -10.79
N ALA A 84 -7.75 8.17 -10.15
CA ALA A 84 -6.60 8.72 -10.86
C ALA A 84 -6.05 7.73 -11.90
N VAL A 85 -5.94 6.46 -11.54
CA VAL A 85 -5.48 5.40 -12.45
C VAL A 85 -6.51 5.09 -13.51
N ALA A 86 -7.80 5.00 -13.18
CA ALA A 86 -8.87 4.76 -14.14
C ALA A 86 -8.88 5.83 -15.24
N VAL A 87 -8.74 7.11 -14.86
CA VAL A 87 -8.61 8.23 -15.80
C VAL A 87 -7.34 8.10 -16.64
N TYR A 88 -6.21 7.76 -16.03
CA TYR A 88 -4.93 7.61 -16.72
C TYR A 88 -4.97 6.49 -17.77
N VAL A 89 -5.43 5.30 -17.40
CA VAL A 89 -5.48 4.14 -18.30
C VAL A 89 -6.65 4.19 -19.29
N TRP A 90 -7.58 5.15 -19.17
CA TRP A 90 -8.74 5.27 -20.05
C TRP A 90 -8.37 5.37 -21.53
N ARG A 91 -7.24 6.02 -21.82
CA ARG A 91 -6.68 6.23 -23.16
C ARG A 91 -5.67 5.15 -23.56
N GLU A 92 -5.30 4.25 -22.65
CA GLU A 92 -4.37 3.16 -22.93
C GLU A 92 -5.10 1.96 -23.54
N GLN A 93 -4.45 1.29 -24.51
CA GLN A 93 -4.93 0.03 -25.05
C GLN A 93 -4.35 -1.13 -24.24
N ARG A 94 -5.05 -1.51 -23.17
CA ARG A 94 -4.70 -2.67 -22.32
C ARG A 94 -5.61 -3.85 -22.62
N ARG A 95 -5.09 -5.06 -22.41
CA ARG A 95 -5.88 -6.29 -22.57
C ARG A 95 -6.80 -6.47 -21.36
N PRO A 96 -7.95 -7.15 -21.51
CA PRO A 96 -8.91 -7.39 -20.41
C PRO A 96 -8.28 -7.89 -19.11
N TYR A 97 -7.31 -8.81 -19.21
CA TYR A 97 -6.63 -9.37 -18.02
C TYR A 97 -5.82 -8.32 -17.22
N PHE A 98 -5.42 -7.19 -17.82
CA PHE A 98 -4.82 -6.07 -17.07
C PHE A 98 -5.80 -5.53 -16.03
N PHE A 99 -7.05 -5.31 -16.45
CA PHE A 99 -8.11 -4.78 -15.59
C PHE A 99 -8.52 -5.80 -14.54
N MET A 100 -8.55 -7.09 -14.87
CA MET A 100 -8.74 -8.16 -13.89
C MET A 100 -7.67 -8.13 -12.80
N LEU A 101 -6.39 -8.03 -13.17
CA LEU A 101 -5.29 -7.95 -12.21
C LEU A 101 -5.36 -6.68 -11.37
N LEU A 102 -5.77 -5.56 -11.97
CA LEU A 102 -5.94 -4.30 -11.26
C LEU A 102 -7.07 -4.38 -10.22
N HIS A 103 -8.22 -4.96 -10.58
CA HIS A 103 -9.28 -5.24 -9.62
C HIS A 103 -8.83 -6.22 -8.54
N ALA A 104 -8.08 -7.27 -8.87
CA ALA A 104 -7.54 -8.20 -7.88
C ALA A 104 -6.58 -7.51 -6.88
N LEU A 105 -5.79 -6.52 -7.34
CA LEU A 105 -4.95 -5.70 -6.49
C LEU A 105 -5.78 -4.88 -5.49
N PHE A 106 -6.81 -4.17 -5.96
CA PHE A 106 -7.71 -3.39 -5.09
C PHE A 106 -8.52 -4.28 -4.14
N ALA A 107 -9.01 -5.43 -4.62
CA ALA A 107 -9.70 -6.41 -3.79
C ALA A 107 -8.82 -6.88 -2.63
N ALA A 108 -7.57 -7.24 -2.91
CA ALA A 108 -6.61 -7.65 -1.89
C ALA A 108 -6.31 -6.49 -0.92
N ALA A 109 -6.06 -5.29 -1.42
CA ALA A 109 -5.78 -4.12 -0.58
C ALA A 109 -6.97 -3.79 0.35
N TYR A 110 -8.19 -3.74 -0.17
CA TYR A 110 -9.40 -3.46 0.63
C TYR A 110 -9.68 -4.56 1.64
N ALA A 111 -9.48 -5.83 1.28
CA ALA A 111 -9.58 -6.93 2.24
C ALA A 111 -8.56 -6.77 3.38
N LEU A 112 -7.32 -6.38 3.07
CA LEU A 112 -6.27 -6.20 4.07
C LEU A 112 -6.59 -5.05 5.03
N ILE A 113 -7.07 -3.93 4.50
CA ILE A 113 -7.43 -2.74 5.28
C ILE A 113 -8.48 -3.06 6.35
N LEU A 114 -9.34 -4.04 6.07
CA LEU A 114 -10.42 -4.47 6.96
C LEU A 114 -10.00 -5.61 7.89
N ALA A 115 -8.95 -6.39 7.58
CA ALA A 115 -8.58 -7.59 8.30
C ALA A 115 -8.10 -7.32 9.74
N GLN A 116 -8.53 -8.17 10.68
CA GLN A 116 -8.20 -8.09 12.11
C GLN A 116 -7.60 -9.38 12.68
N ASP A 117 -7.11 -10.26 11.81
CA ASP A 117 -6.51 -11.53 12.18
C ASP A 117 -5.22 -11.80 11.39
N LEU A 118 -4.21 -12.36 12.07
CA LEU A 118 -2.86 -12.50 11.52
C LEU A 118 -2.83 -13.42 10.30
N PHE A 119 -3.59 -14.53 10.32
CA PHE A 119 -3.54 -15.50 9.23
C PHE A 119 -4.16 -14.95 7.94
N ASN A 120 -5.31 -14.27 8.03
CA ASN A 120 -5.92 -13.61 6.88
C ASN A 120 -5.05 -12.45 6.38
N ILE A 121 -4.43 -11.67 7.27
CA ILE A 121 -3.43 -10.66 6.90
C ILE A 121 -2.30 -11.30 6.07
N TYR A 122 -1.76 -12.44 6.50
CA TYR A 122 -0.74 -13.18 5.76
C TYR A 122 -1.22 -13.57 4.35
N VAL A 123 -2.38 -14.24 4.27
CA VAL A 123 -2.95 -14.72 2.99
C VAL A 123 -3.19 -13.56 2.03
N ILE A 124 -3.75 -12.46 2.52
CA ILE A 124 -4.06 -11.29 1.70
C ILE A 124 -2.77 -10.59 1.26
N LEU A 125 -1.75 -10.49 2.11
CA LEU A 125 -0.46 -9.92 1.72
C LEU A 125 0.23 -10.75 0.63
N GLU A 126 0.14 -12.08 0.66
CA GLU A 126 0.64 -12.94 -0.42
C GLU A 126 -0.17 -12.76 -1.71
N LEU A 127 -1.50 -12.68 -1.63
CA LEU A 127 -2.34 -12.36 -2.79
C LEU A 127 -1.98 -10.99 -3.40
N LEU A 128 -1.73 -9.99 -2.56
CA LEU A 128 -1.25 -8.68 -2.96
C LEU A 128 0.16 -8.76 -3.59
N THR A 129 1.04 -9.68 -3.13
CA THR A 129 2.34 -9.98 -3.77
C THR A 129 2.12 -10.48 -5.18
N LEU A 130 1.29 -11.51 -5.35
CA LEU A 130 1.10 -12.20 -6.62
C LEU A 130 0.48 -11.27 -7.67
N THR A 131 -0.53 -10.51 -7.28
CA THR A 131 -1.17 -9.52 -8.17
C THR A 131 -0.20 -8.41 -8.57
N SER A 132 0.55 -7.84 -7.62
CA SER A 132 1.59 -6.83 -7.90
C SER A 132 2.69 -7.37 -8.81
N PHE A 133 3.15 -8.59 -8.58
CA PHE A 133 4.15 -9.28 -9.41
C PHE A 133 3.68 -9.37 -10.87
N LEU A 134 2.45 -9.85 -11.11
CA LEU A 134 1.89 -9.98 -12.44
C LEU A 134 1.69 -8.63 -13.14
N LEU A 135 1.32 -7.60 -12.38
CA LEU A 135 1.17 -6.23 -12.91
C LEU A 135 2.50 -5.59 -13.27
N VAL A 136 3.56 -5.77 -12.46
CA VAL A 136 4.92 -5.29 -12.77
C VAL A 136 5.45 -5.98 -14.04
N ALA A 137 5.23 -7.29 -14.16
CA ALA A 137 5.67 -8.10 -15.30
C ALA A 137 4.78 -7.97 -16.56
N TYR A 138 3.74 -7.13 -16.53
CA TYR A 138 2.66 -7.15 -17.52
C TYR A 138 3.12 -7.00 -18.97
N ASP A 139 4.02 -6.05 -19.27
CA ASP A 139 4.53 -5.83 -20.63
C ASP A 139 5.64 -6.83 -21.04
N ARG A 140 5.99 -7.78 -20.17
CA ARG A 140 6.92 -8.90 -20.41
C ARG A 140 8.31 -8.49 -20.87
N ARG A 141 8.75 -7.26 -20.58
CA ARG A 141 10.13 -6.84 -20.86
C ARG A 141 11.07 -7.55 -19.90
N ALA A 142 12.23 -8.00 -20.36
CA ALA A 142 13.18 -8.75 -19.53
C ALA A 142 13.48 -8.04 -18.19
N ARG A 143 13.70 -6.72 -18.22
CA ARG A 143 13.93 -5.91 -17.02
C ARG A 143 12.75 -5.93 -16.03
N GLN A 144 11.51 -5.89 -16.52
CA GLN A 144 10.29 -5.95 -15.70
C GLN A 144 10.12 -7.33 -15.07
N VAL A 145 10.32 -8.40 -15.86
CA VAL A 145 10.22 -9.77 -15.37
C VAL A 145 11.25 -9.99 -14.25
N TRP A 146 12.51 -9.62 -14.46
CA TRP A 146 13.53 -9.74 -13.41
C TRP A 146 13.24 -8.90 -12.17
N ALA A 147 12.75 -7.67 -12.32
CA ALA A 147 12.37 -6.83 -11.19
C ALA A 147 11.20 -7.44 -10.39
N SER A 148 10.19 -7.94 -11.10
CA SER A 148 9.02 -8.59 -10.51
C SER A 148 9.38 -9.89 -9.77
N LEU A 149 10.25 -10.73 -10.35
CA LEU A 149 10.70 -11.98 -9.70
C LEU A 149 11.50 -11.69 -8.43
N LYS A 150 12.40 -10.70 -8.45
CA LYS A 150 13.12 -10.28 -7.24
C LYS A 150 12.16 -9.80 -6.15
N TYR A 151 11.15 -9.03 -6.52
CA TYR A 151 10.08 -8.63 -5.60
C TYR A 151 9.36 -9.84 -5.02
N LEU A 152 8.87 -10.75 -5.86
CA LEU A 152 8.14 -11.95 -5.43
C LEU A 152 8.96 -12.78 -4.44
N LEU A 153 10.20 -13.13 -4.79
CA LEU A 153 11.06 -13.97 -3.95
C LEU A 153 11.39 -13.33 -2.60
N LEU A 154 11.76 -12.05 -2.59
CA LEU A 154 12.09 -11.35 -1.36
C LEU A 154 10.84 -11.13 -0.49
N ALA A 155 9.72 -10.74 -1.08
CA ALA A 155 8.47 -10.56 -0.36
C ALA A 155 7.97 -11.87 0.27
N SER A 156 7.96 -12.98 -0.48
CA SER A 156 7.55 -14.28 0.06
C SER A 156 8.49 -14.79 1.15
N LEU A 157 9.81 -14.52 1.05
CA LEU A 157 10.75 -14.83 2.14
C LEU A 157 10.40 -14.06 3.42
N GLY A 158 10.08 -12.77 3.30
CA GLY A 158 9.58 -11.96 4.42
C GLY A 158 8.29 -12.52 5.00
N MET A 159 7.34 -12.90 4.15
CA MET A 159 6.06 -13.45 4.61
C MET A 159 6.20 -14.83 5.29
N SER A 160 7.24 -15.61 4.99
CA SER A 160 7.57 -16.81 5.78
C SER A 160 7.95 -16.47 7.22
N LEU A 161 8.68 -15.36 7.47
CA LEU A 161 8.97 -14.88 8.83
C LEU A 161 7.68 -14.42 9.53
N PHE A 162 6.82 -13.71 8.81
CA PHE A 162 5.51 -13.30 9.33
C PHE A 162 4.68 -14.52 9.75
N LEU A 163 4.60 -15.56 8.91
CA LEU A 163 3.83 -16.77 9.21
C LEU A 163 4.39 -17.50 10.44
N LEU A 164 5.72 -17.54 10.61
CA LEU A 164 6.34 -18.08 11.82
C LEU A 164 5.97 -17.28 13.07
N GLY A 165 5.99 -15.94 12.98
CA GLY A 165 5.53 -15.06 14.06
C GLY A 165 4.06 -15.30 14.42
N ALA A 166 3.20 -15.45 13.41
CA ALA A 166 1.78 -15.76 13.60
C ALA A 166 1.56 -17.15 14.24
N ALA A 167 2.36 -18.15 13.85
CA ALA A 167 2.31 -19.48 14.45
C ALA A 167 2.71 -19.47 15.93
N ILE A 168 3.72 -18.66 16.31
CA ILE A 168 4.09 -18.47 17.72
C ILE A 168 2.94 -17.80 18.49
N ALA A 169 2.35 -16.73 17.95
CA ALA A 169 1.20 -16.07 18.59
C ALA A 169 0.06 -17.07 18.84
N TYR A 170 -0.28 -17.89 17.85
CA TYR A 170 -1.30 -18.91 17.98
C TYR A 170 -0.93 -19.98 19.02
N GLY A 171 0.33 -20.42 19.06
CA GLY A 171 0.80 -21.42 20.01
C GLY A 171 0.63 -21.01 21.48
N TYR A 172 0.75 -19.71 21.78
CA TYR A 172 0.60 -19.19 23.15
C TYR A 172 -0.79 -18.66 23.48
N THR A 173 -1.54 -18.16 22.49
CA THR A 173 -2.84 -17.48 22.72
C THR A 173 -4.04 -18.30 22.24
N GLY A 174 -3.83 -19.33 21.43
CA GLY A 174 -4.88 -20.14 20.82
C GLY A 174 -5.69 -19.41 19.75
N SER A 175 -5.24 -18.23 19.31
CA SER A 175 -6.00 -17.36 18.39
C SER A 175 -5.11 -16.65 17.39
N PHE A 176 -5.66 -16.36 16.22
CA PHE A 176 -5.08 -15.43 15.25
C PHE A 176 -5.68 -14.02 15.34
N ASN A 177 -6.76 -13.86 16.09
CA ASN A 177 -7.46 -12.59 16.23
C ASN A 177 -6.61 -11.60 17.05
N LEU A 178 -6.36 -10.41 16.49
CA LEU A 178 -5.48 -9.42 17.13
C LEU A 178 -5.97 -8.96 18.51
N ALA A 179 -7.29 -8.86 18.71
CA ALA A 179 -7.85 -8.47 19.99
C ALA A 179 -7.64 -9.56 21.05
N GLU A 180 -7.82 -10.83 20.67
CA GLU A 180 -7.60 -11.96 21.57
C GLU A 180 -6.11 -12.12 21.90
N ILE A 181 -5.23 -11.97 20.91
CA ILE A 181 -3.77 -11.97 21.13
C ILE A 181 -3.38 -10.86 22.11
N ARG A 182 -3.92 -9.65 21.96
CA ARG A 182 -3.67 -8.53 22.89
C ARG A 182 -4.09 -8.87 24.31
N THR A 183 -5.25 -9.50 24.50
CA THR A 183 -5.69 -9.94 25.82
C THR A 183 -4.80 -11.06 26.39
N GLY A 184 -4.34 -11.99 25.56
CA GLY A 184 -3.42 -13.05 25.98
C GLY A 184 -2.07 -12.53 26.43
N ILE A 185 -1.53 -11.53 25.73
CA ILE A 185 -0.27 -10.86 26.09
C ILE A 185 -0.40 -10.13 27.43
N ALA A 186 -1.53 -9.48 27.71
CA ALA A 186 -1.74 -8.74 28.95
C ALA A 186 -1.63 -9.62 30.22
N GLY A 187 -1.85 -10.93 30.10
CA GLY A 187 -1.66 -11.89 31.19
C GLY A 187 -0.20 -12.29 31.46
N SER A 188 0.72 -12.03 30.52
CA SER A 188 2.14 -12.37 30.63
C SER A 188 3.02 -11.38 29.84
N PRO A 189 3.04 -10.08 30.21
CA PRO A 189 3.60 -9.02 29.38
C PRO A 189 5.10 -9.15 29.09
N ASP A 190 5.86 -9.83 29.96
CA ASP A 190 7.32 -10.01 29.83
C ASP A 190 7.73 -11.36 29.23
N GLY A 191 6.79 -12.05 28.56
CA GLY A 191 7.07 -13.33 27.91
C GLY A 191 8.10 -13.17 26.76
N PRO A 192 9.23 -13.91 26.75
CA PRO A 192 10.24 -13.78 25.68
C PRO A 192 9.69 -14.15 24.30
N TRP A 193 8.63 -14.97 24.26
CA TRP A 193 7.92 -15.30 23.03
C TRP A 193 7.24 -14.09 22.39
N ILE A 194 6.83 -13.08 23.17
CA ILE A 194 6.17 -11.87 22.66
C ILE A 194 7.15 -11.06 21.83
N ALA A 195 8.35 -10.82 22.36
CA ALA A 195 9.41 -10.11 21.64
C ALA A 195 9.83 -10.85 20.37
N ALA A 196 9.99 -12.18 20.43
CA ALA A 196 10.30 -13.01 19.26
C ALA A 196 9.17 -12.95 18.20
N CYS A 197 7.93 -13.09 18.64
CA CYS A 197 6.74 -13.00 17.79
C CYS A 197 6.65 -11.62 17.10
N ALA A 198 6.72 -10.53 17.87
CA ALA A 198 6.69 -9.17 17.37
C ALA A 198 7.82 -8.92 16.36
N ALA A 199 9.05 -9.34 16.68
CA ALA A 199 10.20 -9.18 15.79
C ALA A 199 10.00 -9.91 14.45
N LEU A 200 9.49 -11.14 14.46
CA LEU A 200 9.23 -11.91 13.24
C LEU A 200 8.09 -11.31 12.39
N LEU A 201 7.00 -10.89 13.03
CA LEU A 201 5.88 -10.22 12.37
C LEU A 201 6.35 -8.90 11.73
N VAL A 202 7.05 -8.06 12.49
CA VAL A 202 7.60 -6.78 12.00
C VAL A 202 8.62 -7.02 10.91
N ALA A 203 9.52 -7.99 11.02
CA ALA A 203 10.50 -8.30 9.99
C ALA A 203 9.83 -8.71 8.67
N GLY A 204 8.81 -9.56 8.73
CA GLY A 204 8.07 -9.96 7.53
C GLY A 204 7.36 -8.78 6.85
N VAL A 205 6.69 -7.93 7.64
CA VAL A 205 6.06 -6.71 7.11
C VAL A 205 7.11 -5.72 6.61
N ALA A 206 8.26 -5.61 7.26
CA ALA A 206 9.34 -4.70 6.87
C ALA A 206 9.91 -5.06 5.50
N VAL A 207 10.08 -6.35 5.20
CA VAL A 207 10.46 -6.80 3.86
C VAL A 207 9.39 -6.43 2.84
N LYS A 208 8.12 -6.66 3.18
CA LYS A 208 6.96 -6.40 2.32
C LYS A 208 6.70 -4.90 2.07
N ALA A 209 6.95 -4.07 3.07
CA ALA A 209 6.80 -2.61 3.04
C ALA A 209 8.07 -1.90 2.54
N GLY A 210 9.07 -2.65 2.09
CA GLY A 210 10.32 -2.11 1.58
C GLY A 210 11.03 -1.20 2.59
N ILE A 211 11.15 -1.61 3.86
CA ILE A 211 11.94 -0.88 4.87
C ILE A 211 13.44 -1.08 4.61
N PHE A 212 14.26 -0.04 4.78
CA PHE A 212 15.54 0.18 4.08
C PHE A 212 16.44 -1.04 3.87
N SER A 213 16.75 -1.82 4.92
CA SER A 213 17.64 -2.99 4.79
C SER A 213 17.09 -4.07 3.85
N PHE A 214 15.77 -4.18 3.74
CA PHE A 214 15.07 -5.18 2.92
C PHE A 214 14.45 -4.58 1.66
N SER A 215 14.61 -3.27 1.44
CA SER A 215 13.94 -2.49 0.41
C SER A 215 14.54 -2.61 -0.99
N LEU A 216 15.60 -3.39 -1.18
CA LEU A 216 16.39 -3.41 -2.43
C LEU A 216 15.58 -3.84 -3.67
N TRP A 217 14.45 -4.53 -3.48
CA TRP A 217 13.52 -4.86 -4.56
C TRP A 217 12.67 -3.66 -5.02
N LEU A 218 12.36 -2.73 -4.10
CA LEU A 218 11.34 -1.70 -4.28
C LEU A 218 11.69 -0.72 -5.40
N PRO A 219 12.89 -0.09 -5.42
CA PRO A 219 13.26 0.81 -6.50
C PRO A 219 13.20 0.15 -7.87
N ALA A 220 13.60 -1.12 -7.97
CA ALA A 220 13.59 -1.85 -9.23
C ALA A 220 12.15 -2.15 -9.69
N ALA A 221 11.28 -2.63 -8.81
CA ALA A 221 9.89 -2.94 -9.15
C ALA A 221 9.11 -1.66 -9.51
N HIS A 222 9.19 -0.63 -8.66
CA HIS A 222 8.44 0.62 -8.84
C HIS A 222 8.92 1.41 -10.05
N SER A 223 10.22 1.38 -10.38
CA SER A 223 10.74 2.17 -11.50
C SER A 223 10.55 1.52 -12.88
N THR A 224 10.23 0.23 -12.93
CA THR A 224 10.16 -0.55 -14.19
C THR A 224 8.75 -0.94 -14.61
N ALA A 225 7.80 -0.96 -13.67
CA ALA A 225 6.39 -1.15 -13.97
C ALA A 225 5.85 -0.06 -14.91
N SER A 226 4.66 -0.28 -15.47
CA SER A 226 3.97 0.78 -16.22
C SER A 226 3.60 1.92 -15.28
N THR A 227 3.51 3.15 -15.82
CA THR A 227 3.29 4.37 -15.04
C THR A 227 2.12 4.29 -14.06
N ALA A 228 0.97 3.76 -14.51
CA ALA A 228 -0.19 3.54 -13.65
C ALA A 228 0.10 2.59 -12.47
N ILE A 229 0.85 1.51 -12.73
CA ILE A 229 1.18 0.52 -11.72
C ILE A 229 2.24 1.06 -10.76
N SER A 230 3.25 1.79 -11.24
CA SER A 230 4.21 2.49 -10.38
C SER A 230 3.53 3.47 -9.42
N ALA A 231 2.51 4.21 -9.90
CA ALA A 231 1.71 5.10 -9.08
C ALA A 231 0.97 4.36 -7.96
N LEU A 232 0.36 3.20 -8.25
CA LEU A 232 -0.32 2.39 -7.22
C LEU A 232 0.65 1.71 -6.27
N LEU A 233 1.77 1.20 -6.77
CA LEU A 233 2.77 0.54 -5.94
C LEU A 233 3.33 1.51 -4.89
N SER A 234 3.64 2.74 -5.32
CA SER A 234 4.18 3.79 -4.44
C SER A 234 3.12 4.48 -3.60
N GLY A 235 1.94 4.77 -4.15
CA GLY A 235 0.91 5.54 -3.47
C GLY A 235 0.01 4.69 -2.56
N PHE A 236 -0.19 3.41 -2.89
CA PHE A 236 -1.21 2.56 -2.24
C PHE A 236 -0.64 1.26 -1.67
N VAL A 237 0.00 0.43 -2.50
CA VAL A 237 0.41 -0.92 -2.09
C VAL A 237 1.44 -0.87 -0.97
N ILE A 238 2.38 0.07 -1.00
CA ILE A 238 3.37 0.22 0.07
C ILE A 238 2.72 0.55 1.42
N ASN A 239 1.63 1.31 1.40
CA ASN A 239 0.87 1.70 2.58
C ASN A 239 0.15 0.51 3.22
N MET A 240 -0.03 -0.61 2.51
CA MET A 240 -0.59 -1.83 3.08
C MET A 240 0.32 -2.43 4.17
N GLY A 241 1.64 -2.26 4.04
CA GLY A 241 2.57 -2.59 5.11
C GLY A 241 2.41 -1.68 6.34
N VAL A 242 2.18 -0.38 6.11
CA VAL A 242 1.91 0.60 7.19
C VAL A 242 0.63 0.26 7.93
N VAL A 243 -0.44 -0.11 7.21
CA VAL A 243 -1.69 -0.59 7.82
C VAL A 243 -1.41 -1.75 8.77
N VAL A 244 -0.68 -2.77 8.33
CA VAL A 244 -0.38 -3.94 9.16
C VAL A 244 0.50 -3.55 10.36
N LEU A 245 1.47 -2.65 10.19
CA LEU A 245 2.29 -2.16 11.31
C LEU A 245 1.47 -1.40 12.36
N ILE A 246 0.47 -0.59 11.95
CA ILE A 246 -0.48 0.04 12.87
C ILE A 246 -1.26 -1.02 13.67
N ARG A 247 -1.72 -2.07 13.00
CA ARG A 247 -2.43 -3.18 13.65
C ARG A 247 -1.56 -3.90 14.65
N LEU A 248 -0.31 -4.23 14.27
CA LEU A 248 0.64 -4.90 15.15
C LEU A 248 1.06 -4.00 16.33
N ASP A 249 1.25 -2.71 16.10
CA ASP A 249 1.60 -1.75 17.16
C ASP A 249 0.53 -1.71 18.27
N SER A 250 -0.75 -1.74 17.87
CA SER A 250 -1.88 -1.77 18.80
C SER A 250 -1.91 -3.00 19.73
N VAL A 251 -1.14 -4.05 19.41
CA VAL A 251 -1.04 -5.30 20.16
C VAL A 251 0.30 -5.42 20.89
N PHE A 252 1.42 -5.14 20.20
CA PHE A 252 2.77 -5.46 20.66
C PHE A 252 3.57 -4.27 21.17
N ARG A 253 3.08 -3.03 21.04
CA ARG A 253 3.79 -1.78 21.40
C ARG A 253 5.17 -1.69 20.76
N LEU A 254 5.21 -1.20 19.52
CA LEU A 254 6.38 -1.26 18.66
C LEU A 254 7.18 0.05 18.63
N ASP A 255 7.05 0.90 19.66
CA ASP A 255 7.62 2.25 19.75
C ASP A 255 9.10 2.30 19.27
N LEU A 256 10.00 1.60 19.97
CA LEU A 256 11.43 1.62 19.67
C LEU A 256 11.79 0.95 18.32
N PRO A 257 11.28 -0.25 17.98
CA PRO A 257 11.50 -0.84 16.66
C PRO A 257 11.08 0.08 15.50
N LEU A 258 9.91 0.71 15.59
CA LEU A 258 9.40 1.60 14.54
C LEU A 258 10.22 2.88 14.43
N LEU A 259 10.68 3.44 15.55
CA LEU A 259 11.56 4.61 15.56
C LEU A 259 12.88 4.32 14.83
N VAL A 260 13.54 3.21 15.17
CA VAL A 260 14.84 2.83 14.60
C VAL A 260 14.68 2.50 13.11
N LEU A 261 13.72 1.64 12.76
CA LEU A 261 13.46 1.29 11.36
C LEU A 261 13.05 2.51 10.54
N GLY A 262 12.22 3.39 11.11
CA GLY A 262 11.75 4.62 10.50
C GLY A 262 12.87 5.60 10.22
N ALA A 263 13.71 5.91 11.22
CA ALA A 263 14.83 6.84 11.07
C ALA A 263 15.83 6.34 10.02
N VAL A 264 16.24 5.08 10.12
CA VAL A 264 17.18 4.46 9.16
C VAL A 264 16.58 4.47 7.75
N THR A 265 15.30 4.13 7.61
CA THR A 265 14.64 4.09 6.29
C THR A 265 14.44 5.47 5.69
N GLY A 266 14.07 6.45 6.53
CA GLY A 266 13.92 7.84 6.18
C GLY A 266 15.18 8.44 5.59
N ILE A 267 16.27 8.33 6.35
CA ILE A 267 17.59 8.89 6.01
C ILE A 267 18.17 8.20 4.78
N ALA A 268 18.18 6.87 4.77
CA ALA A 268 18.77 6.14 3.66
C ALA A 268 17.96 6.35 2.36
N GLY A 269 16.63 6.29 2.44
CA GLY A 269 15.76 6.59 1.30
C GLY A 269 16.03 7.97 0.69
N ALA A 270 16.23 8.99 1.52
CA ALA A 270 16.60 10.33 1.07
C ALA A 270 17.98 10.36 0.39
N ALA A 271 18.99 9.71 0.99
CA ALA A 271 20.33 9.65 0.42
C ALA A 271 20.36 8.99 -0.97
N TYR A 272 19.68 7.85 -1.14
CA TYR A 272 19.59 7.18 -2.44
C TYR A 272 18.73 7.95 -3.46
N ALA A 273 17.71 8.69 -3.01
CA ALA A 273 16.92 9.54 -3.89
C ALA A 273 17.76 10.68 -4.48
N ILE A 274 18.58 11.34 -3.66
CA ILE A 274 19.49 12.42 -4.11
C ILE A 274 20.52 11.89 -5.11
N ALA A 275 21.04 10.67 -4.88
CA ALA A 275 22.00 10.04 -5.78
C ALA A 275 21.40 9.51 -7.10
N SER A 276 20.07 9.54 -7.27
CA SER A 276 19.40 8.96 -8.42
C SER A 276 19.32 9.92 -9.61
N LEU A 277 19.80 9.47 -10.77
CA LEU A 277 19.74 10.23 -12.03
C LEU A 277 18.47 9.96 -12.87
N ASP A 278 17.75 8.90 -12.53
CA ASP A 278 16.50 8.48 -13.17
C ASP A 278 15.31 8.91 -12.32
N VAL A 279 14.31 9.55 -12.94
CA VAL A 279 13.17 10.13 -12.23
C VAL A 279 12.32 9.07 -11.53
N ASN A 280 12.12 7.90 -12.15
CA ASN A 280 11.29 6.84 -11.58
C ASN A 280 12.01 6.21 -10.39
N ARG A 281 13.33 6.04 -10.46
CA ARG A 281 14.14 5.56 -9.33
C ARG A 281 14.19 6.57 -8.19
N LEU A 282 14.34 7.87 -8.50
CA LEU A 282 14.28 8.95 -7.50
C LEU A 282 12.93 8.93 -6.76
N LEU A 283 11.82 8.82 -7.49
CA LEU A 283 10.49 8.75 -6.89
C LEU A 283 10.29 7.49 -6.04
N ALA A 284 10.88 6.36 -6.44
CA ALA A 284 10.84 5.14 -5.66
C ALA A 284 11.66 5.24 -4.36
N PHE A 285 12.90 5.74 -4.41
CA PHE A 285 13.71 5.94 -3.21
C PHE A 285 13.13 7.00 -2.26
N SER A 286 12.55 8.08 -2.80
CA SER A 286 11.84 9.03 -1.95
C SER A 286 10.55 8.44 -1.35
N THR A 287 9.97 7.37 -1.92
CA THR A 287 8.89 6.63 -1.24
C THR A 287 9.42 5.96 0.03
N LEU A 288 10.62 5.36 -0.02
CA LEU A 288 11.27 4.79 1.17
C LEU A 288 11.44 5.85 2.26
N SER A 289 11.95 7.02 1.87
CA SER A 289 12.15 8.11 2.82
C SER A 289 10.86 8.46 3.57
N GLN A 290 9.76 8.58 2.84
CA GLN A 290 8.46 8.99 3.39
C GLN A 290 7.77 7.88 4.19
N ILE A 291 7.99 6.60 3.83
CA ILE A 291 7.66 5.48 4.71
C ILE A 291 8.42 5.60 6.03
N GLY A 292 9.70 6.00 5.99
CA GLY A 292 10.47 6.30 7.20
C GLY A 292 9.79 7.33 8.11
N TYR A 293 9.26 8.42 7.54
CA TYR A 293 8.48 9.42 8.29
C TYR A 293 7.22 8.84 8.93
N LEU A 294 6.47 8.00 8.20
CA LEU A 294 5.28 7.32 8.74
C LEU A 294 5.66 6.44 9.95
N LEU A 295 6.74 5.67 9.85
CA LEU A 295 7.18 4.78 10.93
C LEU A 295 7.67 5.56 12.16
N VAL A 296 8.38 6.67 11.96
CA VAL A 296 8.75 7.56 13.08
C VAL A 296 7.49 8.15 13.71
N GLY A 297 6.52 8.61 12.93
CA GLY A 297 5.25 9.09 13.45
C GLY A 297 4.48 8.01 14.23
N LEU A 298 4.51 6.76 13.77
CA LEU A 298 3.89 5.63 14.47
C LEU A 298 4.60 5.25 15.77
N SER A 299 5.90 5.51 15.89
CA SER A 299 6.61 5.31 17.16
C SER A 299 6.20 6.30 18.26
N LEU A 300 5.48 7.36 17.90
CA LEU A 300 4.96 8.34 18.84
C LEU A 300 3.60 7.84 19.37
N SER A 301 3.50 7.70 20.69
CA SER A 301 2.25 7.29 21.31
C SER A 301 1.22 8.44 21.33
N GLY A 302 -0.06 8.10 21.14
CA GLY A 302 -1.19 9.01 21.37
C GLY A 302 -2.07 9.26 20.14
N GLY A 303 -3.31 9.70 20.38
CA GLY A 303 -4.31 9.89 19.32
C GLY A 303 -3.94 10.96 18.29
N ALA A 304 -3.25 12.03 18.71
CA ALA A 304 -2.78 13.08 17.81
C ALA A 304 -1.70 12.55 16.84
N ALA A 305 -0.78 11.71 17.33
CA ALA A 305 0.25 11.07 16.50
C ALA A 305 -0.38 10.16 15.45
N LEU A 306 -1.31 9.28 15.84
CA LEU A 306 -2.03 8.42 14.89
C LEU A 306 -2.80 9.24 13.84
N THR A 307 -3.47 10.32 14.25
CA THR A 307 -4.19 11.21 13.32
C THR A 307 -3.23 11.84 12.32
N GLY A 308 -2.07 12.33 12.78
CA GLY A 308 -1.02 12.89 11.93
C GLY A 308 -0.46 11.86 10.94
N VAL A 309 -0.21 10.63 11.39
CA VAL A 309 0.25 9.53 10.52
C VAL A 309 -0.79 9.21 9.45
N LEU A 310 -2.06 9.10 9.81
CA LEU A 310 -3.13 8.79 8.84
C LEU A 310 -3.29 9.92 7.81
N ALA A 311 -3.27 11.18 8.26
CA ALA A 311 -3.33 12.34 7.37
C ALA A 311 -2.12 12.37 6.42
N TYR A 312 -0.91 12.16 6.96
CA TYR A 312 0.32 12.10 6.17
C TYR A 312 0.30 10.94 5.18
N ALA A 313 -0.21 9.77 5.55
CA ALA A 313 -0.30 8.61 4.66
C ALA A 313 -1.19 8.88 3.44
N ILE A 314 -2.35 9.52 3.66
CA ILE A 314 -3.26 9.94 2.58
C ILE A 314 -2.58 10.97 1.69
N ALA A 315 -1.97 12.00 2.29
CA ALA A 315 -1.31 13.08 1.55
C ALA A 315 -0.13 12.55 0.73
N HIS A 316 0.79 11.82 1.37
CA HIS A 316 1.93 11.17 0.73
C HIS A 316 1.47 10.25 -0.41
N GLY A 317 0.51 9.36 -0.16
CA GLY A 317 0.02 8.41 -1.16
C GLY A 317 -0.56 9.12 -2.39
N SER A 318 -1.35 10.16 -2.18
CA SER A 318 -1.95 10.98 -3.23
C SER A 318 -0.89 11.75 -4.04
N VAL A 319 0.06 12.38 -3.35
CA VAL A 319 1.16 13.11 -3.97
C VAL A 319 2.08 12.17 -4.77
N LYS A 320 2.36 10.97 -4.26
CA LYS A 320 3.12 9.95 -5.00
C LYS A 320 2.40 9.47 -6.24
N GLY A 321 1.09 9.22 -6.14
CA GLY A 321 0.26 8.92 -7.30
C GLY A 321 0.42 9.99 -8.38
N LEU A 322 0.22 11.25 -8.01
CA LEU A 322 0.39 12.40 -8.92
C LEU A 322 1.79 12.46 -9.53
N LEU A 323 2.84 12.35 -8.71
CA LEU A 323 4.23 12.43 -9.15
C LEU A 323 4.59 11.31 -10.14
N PHE A 324 4.21 10.07 -9.89
CA PHE A 324 4.49 8.96 -10.80
C PHE A 324 3.74 9.12 -12.12
N LEU A 325 2.46 9.49 -12.08
CA LEU A 325 1.67 9.73 -13.30
C LEU A 325 2.28 10.88 -14.13
N ALA A 326 2.62 12.00 -13.49
CA ALA A 326 3.19 13.16 -14.17
C ALA A 326 4.63 12.92 -14.67
N ALA A 327 5.45 12.19 -13.92
CA ALA A 327 6.80 11.79 -14.35
C ALA A 327 6.77 10.80 -15.51
N GLY A 328 5.82 9.87 -15.52
CA GLY A 328 5.61 8.95 -16.63
C GLY A 328 5.22 9.66 -17.92
N GLU A 329 4.28 10.62 -17.85
CA GLU A 329 3.91 11.46 -19.00
C GLU A 329 5.05 12.33 -19.49
N SER A 330 5.84 12.88 -18.56
CA SER A 330 7.03 13.66 -18.88
C SER A 330 8.07 12.80 -19.62
N SER A 331 8.31 11.59 -19.12
CA SER A 331 9.23 10.63 -19.74
C SER A 331 8.75 10.19 -21.11
N ARG A 332 7.44 10.02 -21.30
CA ARG A 332 6.83 9.70 -22.60
C ARG A 332 6.98 10.85 -23.61
N ALA A 333 6.77 12.09 -23.17
CA ALA A 333 6.90 13.27 -24.03
C ALA A 333 8.35 13.57 -24.45
N VAL A 334 9.31 13.29 -23.58
CA VAL A 334 10.74 13.52 -23.84
C VAL A 334 11.42 12.33 -24.51
N GLY A 335 10.97 11.10 -24.22
CA GLY A 335 11.57 9.85 -24.67
C GLY A 335 12.71 9.33 -23.77
N SER A 336 12.85 9.86 -22.54
CA SER A 336 13.90 9.50 -21.58
C SER A 336 13.39 9.62 -20.15
N THR A 337 13.87 8.77 -19.25
CA THR A 337 13.61 8.83 -17.80
C THR A 337 14.72 9.54 -17.03
N LEU A 338 15.80 9.98 -17.71
CA LEU A 338 16.91 10.69 -17.08
C LEU A 338 16.51 12.14 -16.77
N ILE A 339 16.81 12.58 -15.55
CA ILE A 339 16.43 13.92 -15.05
C ILE A 339 17.02 15.02 -15.93
N ARG A 340 18.28 14.89 -16.34
CA ARG A 340 18.95 15.85 -17.24
C ARG A 340 18.18 16.04 -18.55
N ASP A 341 17.71 14.94 -19.13
CA ASP A 341 17.00 14.96 -20.41
C ASP A 341 15.60 15.55 -20.23
N LEU A 342 14.93 15.28 -19.11
CA LEU A 342 13.64 15.91 -18.77
C LEU A 342 13.77 17.43 -18.61
N ILE A 343 14.85 17.90 -17.98
CA ILE A 343 15.14 19.34 -17.85
C ILE A 343 15.40 19.96 -19.23
N GLY A 344 16.25 19.34 -20.05
CA GLY A 344 16.55 19.82 -21.41
C GLY A 344 15.33 19.78 -22.34
N GLY A 345 14.49 18.76 -22.19
CA GLY A 345 13.27 18.52 -22.96
C GLY A 345 12.02 19.19 -22.40
N ARG A 346 12.11 20.02 -21.36
CA ARG A 346 10.95 20.57 -20.62
C ARG A 346 9.89 21.25 -21.47
N ARG A 347 10.27 21.79 -22.63
CA ARG A 347 9.33 22.44 -23.59
C ARG A 347 8.41 21.43 -24.29
N ARG A 348 8.80 20.16 -24.39
CA ARG A 348 7.99 19.07 -24.96
C ARG A 348 6.95 18.55 -23.96
N ILE A 349 7.14 18.80 -22.66
CA ILE A 349 6.24 18.33 -21.61
C ILE A 349 4.98 19.24 -21.60
N PRO A 350 3.76 18.67 -21.69
CA PRO A 350 2.53 19.45 -21.61
C PRO A 350 2.46 20.32 -20.35
N THR A 351 1.91 21.52 -20.45
CA THR A 351 1.88 22.49 -19.33
C THR A 351 1.15 21.94 -18.11
N GLY A 352 0.04 21.22 -18.30
CA GLY A 352 -0.69 20.57 -17.20
C GLY A 352 0.14 19.51 -16.47
N VAL A 353 0.98 18.75 -17.19
CA VAL A 353 1.89 17.75 -16.60
C VAL A 353 3.01 18.44 -15.81
N ARG A 354 3.56 19.54 -16.33
CA ARG A 354 4.55 20.36 -15.58
C ARG A 354 3.95 20.95 -14.31
N PHE A 355 2.71 21.42 -14.36
CA PHE A 355 1.98 21.89 -13.19
C PHE A 355 1.77 20.77 -12.17
N GLY A 356 1.34 19.58 -12.62
CA GLY A 356 1.20 18.40 -11.75
C GLY A 356 2.52 18.00 -11.07
N LEU A 357 3.65 18.03 -11.80
CA LEU A 357 4.98 17.82 -11.23
C LEU A 357 5.31 18.89 -10.17
N LEU A 358 5.07 20.16 -10.46
CA LEU A 358 5.33 21.25 -9.52
C LEU A 358 4.52 21.07 -8.23
N VAL A 359 3.20 20.86 -8.34
CA VAL A 359 2.32 20.62 -7.19
C VAL A 359 2.76 19.38 -6.42
N GLY A 360 3.11 18.30 -7.10
CA GLY A 360 3.61 17.08 -6.46
C GLY A 360 4.95 17.29 -5.74
N ILE A 361 5.88 18.05 -6.32
CA ILE A 361 7.19 18.35 -5.71
C ILE A 361 7.01 19.26 -4.48
N LEU A 362 6.27 20.35 -4.61
CA LEU A 362 5.99 21.24 -3.47
C LEU A 362 5.21 20.49 -2.38
N GLY A 363 4.31 19.58 -2.80
CA GLY A 363 3.57 18.69 -1.92
C GLY A 363 4.50 17.78 -1.14
N ILE A 364 5.38 17.01 -1.80
CA ILE A 364 6.26 16.05 -1.10
C ILE A 364 7.30 16.73 -0.19
N ILE A 365 7.65 17.99 -0.47
CA ILE A 365 8.51 18.81 0.40
C ILE A 365 7.77 19.25 1.68
N GLY A 366 6.43 19.32 1.65
CA GLY A 366 5.62 19.82 2.77
C GLY A 366 5.60 21.35 2.83
N ILE A 367 5.34 22.02 1.70
CA ILE A 367 5.20 23.48 1.67
C ILE A 367 3.74 23.88 1.98
N PRO A 368 3.47 24.76 2.97
CA PRO A 368 2.12 25.29 3.18
C PRO A 368 1.57 25.98 1.92
N PRO A 369 0.29 25.78 1.54
CA PRO A 369 -0.79 25.08 2.23
C PRO A 369 -1.02 23.63 1.75
N LEU A 370 0.01 22.95 1.24
CA LEU A 370 -0.15 21.63 0.60
C LEU A 370 -0.23 20.50 1.62
N ALA A 371 -0.95 19.44 1.26
CA ALA A 371 -1.46 18.41 2.16
C ALA A 371 -0.45 17.62 3.02
N VAL A 372 0.85 17.68 2.70
CA VAL A 372 1.91 16.97 3.45
C VAL A 372 2.52 17.85 4.56
N TYR A 373 2.33 19.17 4.50
CA TYR A 373 2.67 20.09 5.59
C TYR A 373 1.72 19.88 6.76
#